data_AF-A0A670I5Z2-F1
#
_entry.id   AF-A0A670I5Z2-F1
#
_cell.length_a   1.000
_cell.length_b   1.000
_cell.length_c   1.000
_cell.angle_alpha   90.00
_cell.angle_beta   90.00
_cell.angle_gamma   90.00
#
_symmetry.space_group_name_H-M   'P 1'
#
loop_
_entity.id
_entity.type
_entity.pdbx_description
1 polymer ?
#
loop_
_entity_poly.entity_id
_entity_poly.type
_entity_poly.pdbx_seq_one_letter_code
_entity_poly.pdbx_strand_id
1 'polypeptide(L)'
;MPWLPNKSAPGRLKPRNLYSPLLNIKKTKIMTTGPITSWQIEGEEMEAVRDFTFLGSMITADGDSSHEIKRRLLLGRKAMTNLDSILKSRDITLPTKVRIVKAMVFPVVMYGSESWTIKKADRRRIDAFELWCWRRLLRVPWTARRSNLSILKEISTGCSLEGQILKLRLQYFGHLVRREDSLEKTLMLGKIEGTRRRG
;
A
#
# COMPACT_ATOMS: atom_id res chain seq x y z
N MET A 1 -24.49 -40.46 32.31
CA MET A 1 -25.52 -39.87 31.42
C MET A 1 -25.39 -38.35 31.44
N PRO A 2 -25.67 -37.68 30.31
CA PRO A 2 -25.02 -36.45 29.89
C PRO A 2 -25.90 -35.21 30.06
N TRP A 3 -25.28 -34.05 30.32
CA TRP A 3 -25.92 -32.75 30.10
C TRP A 3 -25.30 -32.11 28.85
N LEU A 4 -26.15 -31.92 27.85
CA LEU A 4 -25.83 -31.38 26.54
C LEU A 4 -25.37 -29.90 26.61
N PRO A 5 -24.56 -29.45 25.63
CA PRO A 5 -24.20 -28.05 25.48
C PRO A 5 -25.41 -27.25 24.96
N ASN A 6 -25.80 -26.20 25.69
CA ASN A 6 -26.83 -25.28 25.22
C ASN A 6 -26.26 -24.45 24.06
N LYS A 7 -26.86 -24.60 22.86
CA LYS A 7 -26.53 -23.82 21.67
C LYS A 7 -26.97 -22.37 21.88
N SER A 8 -26.07 -21.50 22.31
CA SER A 8 -26.28 -20.06 22.22
C SER A 8 -26.07 -19.60 20.77
N ALA A 9 -27.09 -18.93 20.22
CA ALA A 9 -27.09 -18.23 18.94
C ALA A 9 -25.85 -17.32 18.75
N PRO A 10 -25.43 -17.06 17.50
CA PRO A 10 -24.23 -16.27 17.22
C PRO A 10 -24.49 -14.79 17.59
N GLY A 11 -23.51 -14.17 18.27
CA GLY A 11 -23.34 -12.72 18.23
C GLY A 11 -23.74 -11.89 19.46
N ARG A 12 -23.96 -12.47 20.64
CA ARG A 12 -24.21 -11.67 21.85
C ARG A 12 -23.05 -11.76 22.86
N LEU A 13 -22.18 -10.74 22.88
CA LEU A 13 -21.20 -10.56 23.96
C LEU A 13 -21.92 -10.08 25.24
N LYS A 14 -21.63 -10.72 26.39
CA LYS A 14 -22.13 -10.36 27.73
C LYS A 14 -21.40 -9.13 28.30
N PRO A 15 -21.97 -8.41 29.29
CA PRO A 15 -21.51 -7.07 29.66
C PRO A 15 -20.22 -7.05 30.50
N ARG A 16 -19.28 -6.23 30.00
CA ARG A 16 -18.33 -5.29 30.63
C ARG A 16 -17.55 -5.70 31.89
N ASN A 17 -16.23 -5.88 31.70
CA ASN A 17 -15.21 -5.71 32.73
C ASN A 17 -14.79 -4.22 32.84
N LEU A 18 -14.52 -3.78 34.08
CA LEU A 18 -14.33 -2.39 34.55
C LEU A 18 -13.16 -1.58 33.93
N TYR A 19 -12.40 -2.17 32.99
CA TYR A 19 -11.22 -1.57 32.36
C TYR A 19 -11.24 -1.64 30.82
N SER A 20 -12.39 -1.90 30.21
CA SER A 20 -12.50 -1.96 28.74
C SER A 20 -12.57 -0.55 28.13
N PRO A 21 -11.68 -0.20 27.17
CA PRO A 21 -11.76 1.07 26.45
C PRO A 21 -13.11 1.17 25.71
N LEU A 22 -13.75 2.33 25.79
CA LEU A 22 -14.97 2.61 25.03
C LEU A 22 -14.65 2.67 23.53
N LEU A 23 -15.39 1.90 22.73
CA LEU A 23 -15.21 1.84 21.28
C LEU A 23 -15.93 3.02 20.60
N ASN A 24 -15.24 3.74 19.72
CA ASN A 24 -15.89 4.74 18.88
C ASN A 24 -16.52 4.07 17.65
N ILE A 25 -17.82 3.75 17.74
CA ILE A 25 -18.57 3.01 16.72
C ILE A 25 -18.55 3.74 15.36
N LYS A 26 -18.50 5.08 15.34
CA LYS A 26 -18.45 5.86 14.10
C LYS A 26 -17.12 5.71 13.34
N LYS A 27 -16.01 5.56 14.07
CA LYS A 27 -14.65 5.43 13.49
C LYS A 27 -14.27 3.97 13.21
N THR A 28 -14.85 3.03 13.94
CA THR A 28 -14.54 1.61 13.79
C THR A 28 -15.40 0.99 12.70
N LYS A 29 -14.76 0.30 11.76
CA LYS A 29 -15.42 -0.42 10.66
C LYS A 29 -15.08 -1.91 10.75
N ILE A 30 -15.96 -2.76 10.25
CA ILE A 30 -15.73 -4.20 10.16
C ILE A 30 -15.31 -4.53 8.73
N MET A 31 -14.25 -5.32 8.58
CA MET A 31 -13.82 -5.84 7.29
C MET A 31 -13.75 -7.36 7.37
N THR A 32 -14.44 -8.04 6.46
CA THR A 32 -14.51 -9.51 6.42
C THR A 32 -14.02 -10.03 5.06
N THR A 33 -13.34 -11.17 5.08
CA THR A 33 -12.95 -11.92 3.86
C THR A 33 -14.08 -12.83 3.34
N GLY A 34 -15.15 -13.00 4.12
CA GLY A 34 -16.36 -13.77 3.78
C GLY A 34 -17.60 -12.88 3.57
N PRO A 35 -18.80 -13.48 3.40
CA PRO A 35 -20.05 -12.73 3.20
C PRO A 35 -20.29 -11.76 4.36
N ILE A 36 -20.71 -10.54 4.01
CA ILE A 36 -20.99 -9.49 4.97
C ILE A 36 -22.25 -9.86 5.73
N THR A 37 -22.11 -10.23 7.00
CA THR A 37 -23.22 -10.35 7.94
C THR A 37 -23.40 -9.02 8.69
N SER A 38 -24.61 -8.69 9.12
CA SER A 38 -24.84 -7.54 10.01
C SER A 38 -24.23 -7.82 11.39
N TRP A 39 -23.44 -6.90 11.92
CA TRP A 39 -22.84 -7.01 13.26
C TRP A 39 -23.30 -5.84 14.13
N GLN A 40 -23.65 -6.11 15.38
CA GLN A 40 -24.10 -5.10 16.34
C GLN A 40 -23.21 -5.09 17.58
N ILE A 41 -22.82 -3.89 18.02
CA ILE A 41 -22.16 -3.65 19.32
C ILE A 41 -23.03 -2.67 20.09
N GLU A 42 -23.46 -3.05 21.31
CA GLU A 42 -24.31 -2.22 22.17
C GLU A 42 -25.65 -1.78 21.52
N GLY A 43 -26.14 -2.57 20.56
CA GLY A 43 -27.39 -2.29 19.82
C GLY A 43 -27.21 -1.36 18.63
N GLU A 44 -26.02 -0.79 18.42
CA GLU A 44 -25.69 -0.05 17.19
C GLU A 44 -25.10 -1.00 16.15
N GLU A 45 -25.57 -0.86 14.90
CA GLU A 45 -25.04 -1.62 13.77
C GLU A 45 -23.68 -1.05 13.34
N MET A 46 -22.69 -1.93 13.21
CA MET A 46 -21.38 -1.55 12.70
C MET A 46 -21.37 -1.55 11.18
N GLU A 47 -20.78 -0.50 10.61
CA GLU A 47 -20.57 -0.42 9.17
C GLU A 47 -19.52 -1.45 8.72
N ALA A 48 -19.95 -2.36 7.84
CA ALA A 48 -19.07 -3.29 7.16
C ALA A 48 -18.53 -2.68 5.86
N VAL A 49 -17.23 -2.69 5.68
CA VAL A 49 -16.53 -2.09 4.54
C VAL A 49 -15.71 -3.14 3.79
N ARG A 50 -15.56 -2.93 2.48
CA ARG A 50 -14.69 -3.76 1.62
C ARG A 50 -13.27 -3.23 1.52
N ASP A 51 -13.09 -1.95 1.78
CA ASP A 51 -11.80 -1.28 1.84
C ASP A 51 -11.73 -0.33 3.02
N PHE A 52 -10.53 -0.15 3.57
CA PHE A 52 -10.31 0.74 4.68
C PHE A 52 -8.91 1.33 4.63
N THR A 53 -8.78 2.63 4.90
CA THR A 53 -7.47 3.26 5.00
C THR A 53 -6.96 3.16 6.43
N PHE A 54 -6.03 2.23 6.66
CA PHE A 54 -5.37 2.04 7.95
C PHE A 54 -3.96 2.62 7.91
N LEU A 55 -3.63 3.50 8.86
CA LEU A 55 -2.33 4.18 8.94
C LEU A 55 -1.89 4.82 7.60
N GLY A 56 -2.86 5.32 6.82
CA GLY A 56 -2.62 5.95 5.53
C GLY A 56 -2.58 4.99 4.33
N SER A 57 -2.51 3.68 4.54
CA SER A 57 -2.53 2.66 3.48
C SER A 57 -3.92 2.05 3.33
N MET A 58 -4.42 1.98 2.10
CA MET A 58 -5.68 1.30 1.81
C MET A 58 -5.47 -0.22 1.83
N ILE A 59 -6.28 -0.90 2.63
CA ILE A 59 -6.38 -2.36 2.69
C ILE A 59 -7.73 -2.74 2.12
N THR A 60 -7.75 -3.75 1.25
CA THR A 60 -8.97 -4.26 0.63
C THR A 60 -9.24 -5.69 1.10
N ALA A 61 -10.51 -6.08 1.17
CA ALA A 61 -10.95 -7.39 1.64
C ALA A 61 -10.44 -8.55 0.74
N ASP A 62 -10.16 -8.28 -0.53
CA ASP A 62 -9.57 -9.22 -1.49
C ASP A 62 -8.04 -9.23 -1.49
N GLY A 63 -7.40 -8.35 -0.70
CA GLY A 63 -5.95 -8.20 -0.63
C GLY A 63 -5.30 -7.57 -1.87
N ASP A 64 -6.08 -7.02 -2.81
CA ASP A 64 -5.56 -6.39 -4.02
C ASP A 64 -4.92 -5.01 -3.77
N SER A 65 -3.60 -4.95 -3.85
CA SER A 65 -2.85 -3.70 -3.71
C SER A 65 -3.04 -2.72 -4.87
N SER A 66 -3.67 -3.13 -5.99
CA SER A 66 -3.81 -2.27 -7.19
C SER A 66 -4.52 -0.95 -6.90
N HIS A 67 -5.51 -0.94 -5.99
CA HIS A 67 -6.25 0.26 -5.61
C HIS A 67 -5.37 1.25 -4.84
N GLU A 68 -4.60 0.78 -3.85
CA GLU A 68 -3.65 1.61 -3.11
C GLU A 68 -2.53 2.14 -4.02
N ILE A 69 -1.99 1.32 -4.93
CA ILE A 69 -0.98 1.75 -5.89
C ILE A 69 -1.51 2.91 -6.74
N LYS A 70 -2.72 2.79 -7.31
CA LYS A 70 -3.35 3.87 -8.08
C LYS A 70 -3.51 5.14 -7.23
N ARG A 71 -4.00 5.00 -5.99
CA ARG A 71 -4.17 6.11 -5.06
C ARG A 71 -2.85 6.82 -4.77
N ARG A 72 -1.77 6.08 -4.53
CA ARG A 72 -0.42 6.61 -4.28
C ARG A 72 0.17 7.31 -5.49
N LEU A 73 -0.03 6.78 -6.69
CA LEU A 73 0.37 7.44 -7.92
C LEU A 73 -0.38 8.76 -8.14
N LEU A 74 -1.67 8.83 -7.80
CA LEU A 74 -2.44 10.08 -7.84
C LEU A 74 -1.91 11.11 -6.82
N LEU A 75 -1.60 10.69 -5.60
CA LEU A 75 -0.97 11.55 -4.59
C LEU A 75 0.41 12.04 -5.06
N GLY A 76 1.21 11.17 -5.66
CA GLY A 76 2.49 11.52 -6.28
C GLY A 76 2.34 12.54 -7.41
N ARG A 77 1.31 12.39 -8.26
CA ARG A 77 1.00 13.38 -9.31
C ARG A 77 0.68 14.75 -8.70
N LYS A 78 -0.12 14.78 -7.64
CA LYS A 78 -0.44 16.01 -6.90
C LYS A 78 0.81 16.66 -6.29
N ALA A 79 1.68 15.87 -5.68
CA ALA A 79 2.95 16.35 -5.14
C ALA A 79 3.84 16.94 -6.25
N MET A 80 3.93 16.26 -7.40
CA MET A 80 4.68 16.74 -8.56
C MET A 80 4.11 18.05 -9.13
N THR A 81 2.78 18.20 -9.20
CA THR A 81 2.15 19.44 -9.66
C THR A 81 2.32 20.60 -8.68
N ASN A 82 2.40 20.33 -7.37
CA ASN A 82 2.66 21.38 -6.38
C ASN A 82 4.09 21.94 -6.47
N LEU A 83 5.02 21.20 -7.07
CA LEU A 83 6.41 21.61 -7.29
C LEU A 83 6.62 22.33 -8.63
N ASP A 84 5.57 22.59 -9.40
CA ASP A 84 5.67 23.01 -10.80
C ASP A 84 6.48 24.31 -10.98
N SER A 85 6.34 25.28 -10.08
CA SER A 85 7.12 26.52 -10.10
C SER A 85 8.63 26.27 -9.95
N ILE A 86 9.02 25.42 -8.99
CA ILE A 86 10.41 25.02 -8.72
C ILE A 86 10.99 24.25 -9.90
N LEU A 87 10.24 23.25 -10.41
CA LEU A 87 10.70 22.44 -11.54
C LEU A 87 10.82 23.28 -12.83
N LYS A 88 10.05 24.36 -12.93
CA LYS A 88 10.10 25.31 -14.04
C LYS A 88 11.12 26.46 -13.86
N SER A 89 11.67 26.71 -12.68
CA SER A 89 12.69 27.76 -12.51
C SER A 89 13.92 27.46 -13.39
N ARG A 90 14.49 28.48 -14.03
CA ARG A 90 15.74 28.35 -14.81
C ARG A 90 16.98 28.40 -13.91
N ASP A 91 16.82 28.92 -12.69
CA ASP A 91 17.91 29.16 -11.73
C ASP A 91 18.35 27.88 -11.02
N ILE A 92 17.50 26.83 -11.06
CA ILE A 92 17.77 25.55 -10.43
C ILE A 92 18.29 24.56 -11.47
N THR A 93 19.45 23.98 -11.20
CA THR A 93 20.09 22.99 -12.07
C THR A 93 19.28 21.68 -12.14
N LEU A 94 19.36 21.00 -13.29
CA LEU A 94 18.65 19.74 -13.52
C LEU A 94 18.95 18.67 -12.44
N PRO A 95 20.23 18.41 -12.05
CA PRO A 95 20.53 17.42 -11.01
C PRO A 95 19.87 17.75 -9.66
N THR A 96 19.77 19.03 -9.31
CA THR A 96 19.08 19.45 -8.08
C THR A 96 17.58 19.22 -8.16
N LYS A 97 16.94 19.49 -9.31
CA LYS A 97 15.53 19.17 -9.51
C LYS A 97 15.26 17.66 -9.46
N VAL A 98 16.13 16.84 -10.03
CA VAL A 98 16.05 15.38 -9.93
C VAL A 98 16.09 14.93 -8.47
N ARG A 99 17.00 15.50 -7.66
CA ARG A 99 17.06 15.24 -6.21
C ARG A 99 15.78 15.66 -5.50
N ILE A 100 15.22 16.82 -5.82
CA ILE A 100 13.95 17.31 -5.25
C ILE A 100 12.81 16.33 -5.55
N VAL A 101 12.64 15.90 -6.80
CA VAL A 101 11.60 14.92 -7.17
C VAL A 101 11.78 13.62 -6.40
N LYS A 102 13.01 13.09 -6.34
CA LYS A 102 13.32 11.86 -5.60
C LYS A 102 13.10 11.99 -4.09
N ALA A 103 13.28 13.17 -3.51
CA ALA A 103 13.13 13.40 -2.08
C ALA A 103 11.68 13.73 -1.67
N MET A 104 10.91 14.39 -2.53
CA MET A 104 9.59 14.93 -2.17
C MET A 104 8.43 14.19 -2.82
N VAL A 105 8.61 13.62 -4.03
CA VAL A 105 7.54 12.96 -4.78
C VAL A 105 7.61 11.45 -4.63
N PHE A 106 8.79 10.87 -4.78
CA PHE A 106 8.93 9.41 -4.76
C PHE A 106 8.55 8.79 -3.42
N PRO A 107 8.88 9.35 -2.24
CA PRO A 107 8.45 8.79 -0.97
C PRO A 107 6.92 8.77 -0.79
N VAL A 108 6.20 9.74 -1.36
CA VAL A 108 4.73 9.77 -1.34
C VAL A 108 4.16 8.56 -2.08
N VAL A 109 4.77 8.22 -3.21
CA VAL A 109 4.36 7.07 -4.04
C VAL A 109 4.78 5.76 -3.42
N MET A 110 5.99 5.66 -2.87
CA MET A 110 6.54 4.41 -2.35
C MET A 110 6.03 4.04 -0.94
N TYR A 111 5.27 4.92 -0.29
CA TYR A 111 4.80 4.68 1.07
C TYR A 111 3.97 3.40 1.15
N GLY A 112 4.37 2.49 2.04
CA GLY A 112 3.72 1.20 2.25
C GLY A 112 3.93 0.21 1.11
N SER A 113 4.87 0.48 0.19
CA SER A 113 5.13 -0.40 -0.96
C SER A 113 5.79 -1.73 -0.58
N GLU A 114 6.30 -1.83 0.65
CA GLU A 114 6.82 -3.06 1.23
C GLU A 114 5.77 -4.16 1.32
N SER A 115 4.50 -3.80 1.56
CA SER A 115 3.39 -4.72 1.73
C SER A 115 2.60 -5.00 0.44
N TRP A 116 2.98 -4.39 -0.69
CA TRP A 116 2.21 -4.52 -1.93
C TRP A 116 2.47 -5.82 -2.69
N THR A 117 1.38 -6.42 -3.14
CA THR A 117 1.41 -7.46 -4.17
C THR A 117 1.37 -6.82 -5.56
N ILE A 118 2.54 -6.48 -6.10
CA ILE A 118 2.67 -5.78 -7.39
C ILE A 118 2.49 -6.73 -8.58
N LYS A 119 1.40 -6.56 -9.34
CA LYS A 119 1.14 -7.30 -10.58
C LYS A 119 1.86 -6.66 -11.78
N LYS A 120 1.95 -7.37 -12.91
CA LYS A 120 2.56 -6.87 -14.15
C LYS A 120 1.94 -5.55 -14.62
N ALA A 121 0.61 -5.41 -14.48
CA ALA A 121 -0.09 -4.19 -14.85
C ALA A 121 0.28 -3.00 -13.95
N ASP A 122 0.58 -3.24 -12.67
CA ASP A 122 0.93 -2.19 -11.72
C ASP A 122 2.37 -1.71 -11.91
N ARG A 123 3.30 -2.62 -12.23
CA ARG A 123 4.67 -2.25 -12.66
C ARG A 123 4.63 -1.25 -13.81
N ARG A 124 3.85 -1.56 -14.87
CA ARG A 124 3.67 -0.64 -16.01
C ARG A 124 3.12 0.72 -15.58
N ARG A 125 2.25 0.79 -14.57
CA ARG A 125 1.72 2.07 -14.04
C ARG A 125 2.79 2.85 -13.30
N ILE A 126 3.61 2.17 -12.49
CA ILE A 126 4.75 2.77 -11.78
C ILE A 126 5.77 3.31 -12.78
N ASP A 127 6.13 2.53 -13.80
CA ASP A 127 7.06 2.94 -14.86
C ASP A 127 6.51 4.14 -15.66
N ALA A 128 5.22 4.09 -16.02
CA ALA A 128 4.57 5.18 -16.72
C ALA A 128 4.54 6.46 -15.87
N PHE A 129 4.35 6.34 -14.56
CA PHE A 129 4.41 7.46 -13.63
C PHE A 129 5.82 8.04 -13.53
N GLU A 130 6.84 7.20 -13.39
CA GLU A 130 8.23 7.64 -13.35
C GLU A 130 8.60 8.42 -14.62
N LEU A 131 8.28 7.84 -15.79
CA LEU A 131 8.50 8.51 -17.07
C LEU A 131 7.71 9.80 -17.23
N TRP A 132 6.47 9.84 -16.73
CA TRP A 132 5.67 11.06 -16.70
C TRP A 132 6.34 12.15 -15.85
N CYS A 133 6.88 11.81 -14.68
CA CYS A 133 7.63 12.74 -13.83
C CYS A 133 8.85 13.31 -14.57
N TRP A 134 9.65 12.45 -15.22
CA TRP A 134 10.84 12.89 -15.96
C TRP A 134 10.52 13.70 -17.21
N ARG A 135 9.49 13.33 -17.97
CA ARG A 135 9.02 14.14 -19.10
C ARG A 135 8.54 15.52 -18.66
N ARG A 136 7.82 15.59 -17.54
CA ARG A 136 7.35 16.87 -16.98
C ARG A 136 8.53 17.73 -16.53
N LEU A 137 9.51 17.14 -15.84
CA LEU A 137 10.73 17.83 -15.41
C LEU A 137 11.50 18.41 -16.60
N LEU A 138 11.67 17.62 -17.66
CA LEU A 138 12.36 18.02 -18.89
C LEU A 138 11.49 18.85 -19.84
N ARG A 139 10.23 19.11 -19.48
CA ARG A 139 9.25 19.87 -20.30
C ARG A 139 9.08 19.30 -21.71
N VAL A 140 9.19 17.98 -21.85
CA VAL A 140 9.01 17.32 -23.14
C VAL A 140 7.51 17.35 -23.48
N PRO A 141 7.10 18.03 -24.57
CA PRO A 141 5.69 18.05 -24.97
C PRO A 141 5.27 16.67 -25.45
N TRP A 142 3.97 16.39 -25.42
CA TRP A 142 3.43 15.10 -25.86
C TRP A 142 3.65 14.84 -27.37
N THR A 143 3.76 15.90 -28.18
CA THR A 143 4.05 15.83 -29.62
C THR A 143 5.50 15.47 -29.94
N ALA A 144 6.42 15.64 -28.98
CA ALA A 144 7.81 15.30 -29.20
C ALA A 144 7.99 13.78 -29.29
N ARG A 145 8.50 13.30 -30.43
CA ARG A 145 8.84 11.88 -30.68
C ARG A 145 10.12 11.47 -29.94
N ARG A 146 10.14 11.66 -28.62
CA ARG A 146 11.30 11.35 -27.78
C ARG A 146 11.18 9.95 -27.17
N SER A 147 12.21 9.13 -27.33
CA SER A 147 12.22 7.77 -26.78
C SER A 147 12.35 7.79 -25.25
N ASN A 148 11.74 6.82 -24.58
CA ASN A 148 11.84 6.68 -23.11
C ASN A 148 13.29 6.47 -22.68
N LEU A 149 14.07 5.70 -23.46
CA LEU A 149 15.49 5.46 -23.19
C LEU A 149 16.31 6.76 -23.19
N SER A 150 16.05 7.68 -24.11
CA SER A 150 16.77 8.95 -24.16
C SER A 150 16.51 9.83 -22.92
N ILE A 151 15.28 9.82 -22.41
CA ILE A 151 14.90 10.56 -21.20
C ILE A 151 15.61 9.97 -19.98
N LEU A 152 15.60 8.64 -19.84
CA LEU A 152 16.26 7.98 -18.72
C LEU A 152 17.78 8.19 -18.74
N LYS A 153 18.40 8.17 -19.93
CA LYS A 153 19.83 8.47 -20.10
C LYS A 153 20.17 9.91 -19.70
N GLU A 154 19.34 10.89 -20.07
CA GLU A 154 19.58 12.30 -19.71
C GLU A 154 19.43 12.56 -18.21
N ILE A 155 18.41 11.98 -17.56
CA ILE A 155 18.24 12.14 -16.10
C ILE A 155 19.36 11.42 -15.32
N SER A 156 19.96 10.37 -15.91
CA SER A 156 20.99 9.55 -15.27
C SER A 156 20.56 9.07 -13.88
N THR A 157 19.37 8.47 -13.79
CA THR A 157 18.90 7.89 -12.55
C THR A 157 19.65 6.59 -12.27
N GLY A 158 20.51 6.57 -11.24
CA GLY A 158 21.19 5.33 -10.81
C GLY A 158 20.26 4.17 -10.39
N CYS A 159 18.99 4.44 -10.10
CA CYS A 159 17.96 3.42 -9.83
C CYS A 159 16.58 3.93 -10.25
N SER A 160 15.76 3.08 -10.86
CA SER A 160 14.37 3.37 -11.22
C SER A 160 13.48 3.45 -9.97
N LEU A 161 12.24 3.92 -10.13
CA LEU A 161 11.25 3.92 -9.07
C LEU A 161 10.87 2.49 -8.68
N GLU A 162 10.68 1.60 -9.66
CA GLU A 162 10.45 0.17 -9.40
C GLU A 162 11.63 -0.44 -8.63
N GLY A 163 12.87 -0.12 -9.02
CA GLY A 163 14.08 -0.62 -8.34
C GLY A 163 14.16 -0.16 -6.89
N GLN A 164 13.77 1.08 -6.59
CA GLN A 164 13.69 1.59 -5.22
C GLN A 164 12.63 0.87 -4.39
N ILE A 165 11.44 0.63 -4.96
CA ILE A 165 10.38 -0.16 -4.32
C ILE A 165 10.86 -1.58 -4.03
N LEU A 166 11.53 -2.21 -5.01
CA LEU A 166 12.10 -3.54 -4.83
C LEU A 166 13.14 -3.56 -3.70
N LYS A 167 13.99 -2.53 -3.62
CA LYS A 167 14.96 -2.38 -2.54
C LYS A 167 14.29 -2.32 -1.17
N LEU A 168 13.22 -1.52 -1.02
CA LEU A 168 12.46 -1.42 0.24
C LEU A 168 11.86 -2.77 0.64
N ARG A 169 11.27 -3.49 -0.31
CA ARG A 169 10.73 -4.85 -0.09
C ARG A 169 11.80 -5.84 0.37
N LEU A 170 12.97 -5.82 -0.26
CA LEU A 170 14.09 -6.69 0.12
C LEU A 170 14.68 -6.31 1.49
N GLN A 171 14.74 -5.02 1.82
CA GLN A 171 15.15 -4.57 3.15
C GLN A 171 14.19 -5.06 4.22
N TYR A 172 12.87 -4.90 3.99
CA TYR A 172 11.83 -5.40 4.88
C TYR A 172 11.91 -6.92 5.04
N PHE A 173 12.08 -7.66 3.94
CA PHE A 173 12.30 -9.10 3.99
C PHE A 173 13.53 -9.47 4.83
N GLY A 174 14.65 -8.75 4.68
CA GLY A 174 15.83 -8.95 5.51
C GLY A 174 15.56 -8.71 6.99
N HIS A 175 14.78 -7.69 7.34
CA HIS A 175 14.36 -7.45 8.73
C HIS A 175 13.49 -8.59 9.26
N LEU A 176 12.59 -9.11 8.44
CA LEU A 176 11.70 -10.21 8.80
C LEU A 176 12.48 -11.51 9.07
N VAL A 177 13.44 -11.85 8.21
CA VAL A 177 14.25 -13.08 8.35
C VAL A 177 15.09 -13.07 9.63
N ARG A 178 15.56 -11.89 10.06
CA ARG A 178 16.35 -11.71 11.29
C ARG A 178 15.55 -11.77 12.58
N ARG A 179 14.23 -11.59 12.53
CA ARG A 179 13.38 -11.76 13.73
C ARG A 179 13.33 -13.23 14.15
N GLU A 180 13.16 -13.45 15.44
CA GLU A 180 12.75 -14.74 16.01
C GLU A 180 11.37 -15.15 15.48
N ASP A 181 10.87 -16.33 15.86
CA ASP A 181 9.64 -16.90 15.32
C ASP A 181 8.48 -15.90 15.39
N SER A 182 8.02 -15.50 14.20
CA SER A 182 6.95 -14.53 13.99
C SER A 182 6.03 -15.04 12.90
N LEU A 183 4.74 -14.80 13.05
CA LEU A 183 3.71 -15.26 12.12
C LEU A 183 4.00 -14.80 10.70
N GLU A 184 4.44 -13.57 10.53
CA GLU A 184 4.78 -12.97 9.25
C GLU A 184 5.96 -13.69 8.57
N LYS A 185 6.96 -14.12 9.35
CA LYS A 185 8.11 -14.87 8.86
C LYS A 185 7.69 -16.27 8.42
N THR A 186 6.85 -16.93 9.22
CA THR A 186 6.27 -18.24 8.92
C THR A 186 5.42 -18.21 7.65
N LEU A 187 4.54 -17.21 7.51
CA LEU A 187 3.71 -16.99 6.32
C LEU A 187 4.57 -16.71 5.08
N MET A 188 5.57 -15.82 5.18
CA MET A 188 6.44 -15.47 4.04
C MET A 188 7.33 -16.63 3.58
N LEU A 189 7.80 -17.48 4.50
CA LEU A 189 8.59 -18.66 4.16
C LEU A 189 7.72 -19.84 3.68
N GLY A 190 6.39 -19.70 3.72
CA GLY A 190 5.46 -20.79 3.37
C GLY A 190 5.56 -22.00 4.30
N LYS A 191 6.15 -21.83 5.49
CA LYS A 191 6.21 -22.87 6.53
C LYS A 191 4.86 -22.93 7.26
N ILE A 192 3.82 -23.36 6.59
CA ILE A 192 2.56 -23.64 7.28
C ILE A 192 2.77 -24.94 8.05
N GLU A 193 2.64 -24.92 9.38
CA GLU A 193 2.64 -26.14 10.17
C GLU A 193 1.46 -27.02 9.75
N GLY A 194 1.78 -28.21 9.22
CA GLY A 194 0.77 -29.17 8.77
C GLY A 194 1.23 -29.99 7.55
N THR A 195 0.79 -31.23 7.49
CA THR A 195 0.96 -32.08 6.30
C THR A 195 -0.05 -31.67 5.23
N ARG A 196 0.44 -31.33 4.03
CA ARG A 196 -0.41 -31.11 2.84
C ARG A 196 -1.18 -32.40 2.56
N ARG A 197 -2.52 -32.36 2.55
CA ARG A 197 -3.30 -33.52 2.08
C ARG A 197 -2.90 -33.82 0.63
N ARG A 198 -2.33 -35.01 0.41
CA ARG A 198 -2.13 -35.54 -0.94
C ARG A 198 -3.52 -35.78 -1.54
N GLY A 199 -3.78 -35.13 -2.66
CA GLY A 199 -4.84 -35.56 -3.58
C GLY A 199 -4.35 -36.74 -4.41
#